data_AF-A0A7Y9RSB2-F1
#
_entry.id   AF-A0A7Y9RSB2-F1
#
_cell.length_a   1.000
_cell.length_b   1.000
_cell.length_c   1.000
_cell.angle_alpha   90.00
_cell.angle_beta   90.00
_cell.angle_gamma   90.00
#
_symmetry.space_group_name_H-M   'P 1'
#
loop_
_entity.id
_entity.type
_entity.pdbx_description
1 polymer ?
#
loop_
_entity_poly.entity_id
_entity_poly.type
_entity_poly.pdbx_seq_one_letter_code
_entity_poly.pdbx_strand_id
1 'polypeptide(L)'
;MHRRDDAAAVPRPRRSTEGGSAPAGTLVGAVDDAVELVVDRLVESVEGCLAGLEAMAAEPVADRLEYVARCAATAWGAPRLWVGSVDGDRLVTRRCRSLRPVSPVSAVDATGPGGTTDAGTTSPAFADCADGVDLEERLGPLGDRDALLAALEGGSLLARPGDGSGLGGWLPELGLGAVVAAGGYDHDARQWLVAVLMRDSGADAAIARLALTSLVQAALAMPVSAHRR
;
A
#
# COMPACT_ATOMS: atom_id res chain seq x y z
N MET A 1 14.09 42.86 -63.92
CA MET A 1 13.04 42.74 -62.89
C MET A 1 13.69 42.15 -61.64
N HIS A 2 14.29 43.02 -60.81
CA HIS A 2 15.07 42.62 -59.63
C HIS A 2 14.17 42.56 -58.40
N ARG A 3 13.99 41.37 -57.83
CA ARG A 3 13.35 41.18 -56.52
C ARG A 3 14.41 41.38 -55.45
N ARG A 4 14.22 42.37 -54.59
CA ARG A 4 15.05 42.64 -53.40
C ARG A 4 14.58 41.72 -52.26
N ASP A 5 15.57 41.11 -51.62
CA ASP A 5 15.45 40.36 -50.37
C ASP A 5 15.33 41.32 -49.18
N ASP A 6 14.24 41.20 -48.41
CA ASP A 6 14.12 41.81 -47.08
C ASP A 6 14.23 40.70 -46.03
N ALA A 7 15.44 40.56 -45.46
CA ALA A 7 15.72 39.66 -44.35
C ALA A 7 15.36 40.35 -43.02
N ALA A 8 14.28 39.88 -42.39
CA ALA A 8 13.88 40.33 -41.06
C ALA A 8 14.90 39.88 -40.00
N ALA A 9 15.42 40.85 -39.23
CA ALA A 9 16.37 40.64 -38.16
C ALA A 9 15.73 39.87 -36.99
N VAL A 10 16.22 38.65 -36.76
CA VAL A 10 15.84 37.81 -35.61
C VAL A 10 16.49 38.37 -34.33
N PRO A 11 15.73 38.66 -33.26
CA PRO A 11 16.29 39.14 -31.99
C PRO A 11 17.09 38.02 -31.33
N ARG A 12 18.38 38.27 -31.07
CA ARG A 12 19.21 37.34 -30.29
C ARG A 12 18.85 37.43 -28.81
N PRO A 13 18.60 36.30 -28.12
CA PRO A 13 18.36 36.30 -26.69
C PRO A 13 19.61 36.77 -25.94
N ARG A 14 19.42 37.72 -25.01
CA ARG A 14 20.46 38.20 -24.10
C ARG A 14 20.87 37.04 -23.17
N ARG A 15 22.13 36.62 -23.25
CA ARG A 15 22.74 35.74 -22.25
C ARG A 15 22.95 36.54 -20.97
N SER A 16 22.09 36.33 -19.98
CA SER A 16 22.34 36.74 -18.60
C SER A 16 23.30 35.73 -17.97
N THR A 17 24.58 36.12 -17.87
CA THR A 17 25.61 35.41 -17.10
C THR A 17 25.67 36.01 -15.70
N GLU A 18 24.83 35.53 -14.78
CA GLU A 18 25.06 35.68 -13.34
C GLU A 18 24.83 34.32 -12.68
N GLY A 19 25.92 33.56 -12.59
CA GLY A 19 25.99 32.26 -11.94
C GLY A 19 26.12 32.42 -10.44
N GLY A 20 24.99 32.48 -9.75
CA GLY A 20 24.90 32.14 -8.33
C GLY A 20 24.84 30.62 -8.19
N SER A 21 25.98 29.97 -7.99
CA SER A 21 26.07 28.54 -7.70
C SER A 21 25.45 28.25 -6.33
N ALA A 22 24.15 27.97 -6.30
CA ALA A 22 23.50 27.43 -5.11
C ALA A 22 24.13 26.07 -4.74
N PRO A 23 24.33 25.77 -3.45
CA PRO A 23 24.96 24.52 -3.03
C PRO A 23 24.06 23.33 -3.35
N ALA A 24 24.45 22.52 -4.34
CA ALA A 24 23.74 21.32 -4.77
C ALA A 24 23.70 20.19 -3.70
N GLY A 25 24.39 20.36 -2.56
CA GLY A 25 24.52 19.32 -1.53
C GLY A 25 23.31 19.14 -0.61
N THR A 26 22.43 20.13 -0.47
CA THR A 26 21.35 20.08 0.54
C THR A 26 20.17 19.19 0.13
N LEU A 27 19.90 19.03 -1.16
CA LEU A 27 18.75 18.26 -1.64
C LEU A 27 18.95 16.74 -1.58
N VAL A 28 20.21 16.26 -1.68
CA VAL A 28 20.50 14.82 -1.68
C VAL A 28 20.28 14.22 -0.28
N GLY A 29 20.79 14.88 0.78
CA GLY A 29 20.61 14.39 2.16
C GLY A 29 19.15 14.33 2.60
N ALA A 30 18.32 15.31 2.20
CA ALA A 30 16.91 15.33 2.57
C ALA A 30 16.09 14.17 1.95
N VAL A 31 16.50 13.66 0.78
CA VAL A 31 15.84 12.51 0.15
C VAL A 31 16.24 11.22 0.88
N ASP A 32 17.51 11.06 1.24
CA ASP A 32 17.99 9.90 1.98
C ASP A 32 17.33 9.80 3.35
N ASP A 33 17.25 10.90 4.11
CA ASP A 33 16.59 10.96 5.42
C ASP A 33 15.09 10.60 5.32
N ALA A 34 14.40 11.05 4.26
CA ALA A 34 13.00 10.74 4.04
C ALA A 34 12.77 9.26 3.70
N VAL A 35 13.66 8.67 2.90
CA VAL A 35 13.62 7.24 2.55
C VAL A 35 13.88 6.38 3.79
N GLU A 36 14.88 6.73 4.59
CA GLU A 36 15.20 6.02 5.85
C GLU A 36 14.00 6.04 6.80
N LEU A 37 13.36 7.20 6.99
CA LEU A 37 12.15 7.31 7.82
C LEU A 37 10.98 6.45 7.32
N VAL A 38 10.78 6.35 6.01
CA VAL A 38 9.73 5.50 5.41
C VAL A 38 10.04 4.03 5.63
N VAL A 39 11.30 3.63 5.47
CA VAL A 39 11.77 2.24 5.68
C VAL A 39 11.60 1.86 7.16
N ASP A 40 12.02 2.69 8.09
CA ASP A 40 11.90 2.42 9.53
C ASP A 40 10.44 2.21 9.95
N ARG A 41 9.54 3.08 9.49
CA ARG A 41 8.10 2.93 9.75
C ARG A 41 7.55 1.64 9.17
N LEU A 42 8.01 1.23 7.99
CA LEU A 42 7.60 -0.03 7.40
C LEU A 42 8.10 -1.22 8.21
N VAL A 43 9.36 -1.21 8.62
CA VAL A 43 9.97 -2.27 9.43
C VAL A 43 9.19 -2.41 10.73
N GLU A 44 8.97 -1.31 11.47
CA GLU A 44 8.18 -1.31 12.71
C GLU A 44 6.76 -1.87 12.48
N SER A 45 6.11 -1.47 11.39
CA SER A 45 4.79 -2.01 11.03
C SER A 45 4.82 -3.51 10.72
N VAL A 46 5.83 -3.99 10.01
CA VAL A 46 5.96 -5.41 9.64
C VAL A 46 6.22 -6.24 10.89
N GLU A 47 7.16 -5.80 11.74
CA GLU A 47 7.48 -6.47 13.01
C GLU A 47 6.25 -6.52 13.94
N GLY A 48 5.55 -5.39 14.10
CA GLY A 48 4.32 -5.33 14.89
C GLY A 48 3.23 -6.25 14.34
N CYS A 49 3.07 -6.32 13.01
CA CYS A 49 2.11 -7.22 12.37
C CYS A 49 2.49 -8.70 12.57
N LEU A 50 3.77 -9.05 12.43
CA LEU A 50 4.24 -10.43 12.66
C LEU A 50 4.04 -10.87 14.11
N ALA A 51 4.34 -10.00 15.09
CA ALA A 51 4.09 -10.27 16.50
C ALA A 51 2.59 -10.48 16.78
N GLY A 52 1.72 -9.66 16.18
CA GLY A 52 0.28 -9.85 16.28
C GLY A 52 -0.22 -11.14 15.64
N LEU A 53 0.32 -11.50 14.47
CA LEU A 53 0.00 -12.77 13.81
C LEU A 53 0.40 -13.97 14.67
N GLU A 54 1.56 -13.94 15.32
CA GLU A 54 2.00 -14.99 16.25
C GLU A 54 1.00 -15.17 17.41
N ALA A 55 0.50 -14.06 17.98
CA ALA A 55 -0.55 -14.10 19.00
C ALA A 55 -1.90 -14.62 18.45
N MET A 56 -2.11 -14.53 17.14
CA MET A 56 -3.30 -15.01 16.43
C MET A 56 -3.12 -16.40 15.78
N ALA A 57 -2.09 -17.17 16.14
CA ALA A 57 -1.81 -18.47 15.50
C ALA A 57 -2.97 -19.48 15.61
N ALA A 58 -3.83 -19.36 16.63
CA ALA A 58 -5.01 -20.20 16.79
C ALA A 58 -6.26 -19.69 16.03
N GLU A 59 -6.22 -18.46 15.52
CA GLU A 59 -7.36 -17.81 14.88
C GLU A 59 -7.55 -18.30 13.43
N PRO A 60 -8.79 -18.25 12.90
CA PRO A 60 -9.07 -18.53 11.51
C PRO A 60 -8.19 -17.72 10.55
N VAL A 61 -7.82 -18.33 9.41
CA VAL A 61 -7.03 -17.66 8.36
C VAL A 61 -7.67 -16.33 7.93
N ALA A 62 -8.99 -16.31 7.80
CA ALA A 62 -9.74 -15.10 7.46
C ALA A 62 -9.46 -13.94 8.43
N ASP A 63 -9.43 -14.24 9.73
CA ASP A 63 -9.23 -13.22 10.78
C ASP A 63 -7.78 -12.74 10.81
N ARG A 64 -6.81 -13.64 10.58
CA ARG A 64 -5.39 -13.30 10.39
C ARG A 64 -5.16 -12.40 9.17
N LEU A 65 -5.79 -12.71 8.04
CA LEU A 65 -5.67 -11.89 6.83
C LEU A 65 -6.35 -10.53 6.96
N GLU A 66 -7.49 -10.47 7.66
CA GLU A 66 -8.11 -9.18 8.01
C GLU A 66 -7.16 -8.35 8.90
N TYR A 67 -6.50 -8.98 9.87
CA TYR A 67 -5.51 -8.32 10.70
C TYR A 67 -4.34 -7.76 9.89
N VAL A 68 -3.76 -8.55 8.97
CA VAL A 68 -2.73 -8.08 8.03
C VAL A 68 -3.20 -6.88 7.23
N ALA A 69 -4.39 -6.95 6.63
CA ALA A 69 -4.94 -5.88 5.81
C ALA A 69 -5.07 -4.57 6.60
N ARG A 70 -5.46 -4.65 7.88
CA ARG A 70 -5.57 -3.49 8.78
C ARG A 70 -4.21 -2.90 9.14
N CYS A 71 -3.26 -3.73 9.57
CA CYS A 71 -1.90 -3.28 9.87
C CYS A 71 -1.30 -2.54 8.68
N ALA A 72 -1.39 -3.16 7.49
CA ALA A 72 -0.96 -2.58 6.23
C ALA A 72 -1.67 -1.26 5.91
N ALA A 73 -2.99 -1.21 6.01
CA ALA A 73 -3.75 -0.01 5.71
C ALA A 73 -3.41 1.15 6.66
N THR A 74 -3.24 0.87 7.95
CA THR A 74 -2.83 1.87 8.94
C THR A 74 -1.42 2.38 8.66
N ALA A 75 -0.46 1.48 8.45
CA ALA A 75 0.93 1.85 8.24
C ALA A 75 1.13 2.69 6.98
N TRP A 76 0.35 2.43 5.94
CA TRP A 76 0.47 3.10 4.65
C TRP A 76 -0.55 4.23 4.44
N GLY A 77 -1.32 4.58 5.48
CA GLY A 77 -2.36 5.61 5.39
C GLY A 77 -3.42 5.30 4.32
N ALA A 78 -3.66 4.02 4.05
CA ALA A 78 -4.60 3.57 3.04
C ALA A 78 -6.03 3.78 3.56
N PRO A 79 -6.88 4.57 2.87
CA PRO A 79 -8.25 4.80 3.31
C PRO A 79 -9.14 3.56 3.20
N ARG A 80 -8.72 2.55 2.43
CA ARG A 80 -9.53 1.37 2.14
C ARG A 80 -8.67 0.11 2.06
N LEU A 81 -9.27 -0.99 2.47
CA LEU A 81 -8.72 -2.33 2.39
C LEU A 81 -9.81 -3.29 1.93
N TRP A 82 -9.43 -4.45 1.43
CA TRP A 82 -10.33 -5.51 1.04
C TRP A 82 -9.68 -6.87 1.27
N VAL A 83 -10.48 -7.83 1.72
CA VAL A 83 -10.09 -9.22 1.88
C VAL A 83 -11.15 -10.08 1.20
N GLY A 84 -10.72 -11.01 0.37
CA GLY A 84 -11.61 -11.96 -0.27
C GLY A 84 -10.98 -13.33 -0.40
N SER A 85 -11.84 -14.29 -0.68
CA SER A 85 -11.45 -15.67 -1.01
C SER A 85 -12.11 -16.11 -2.31
N VAL A 86 -11.52 -17.08 -3.00
CA VAL A 86 -12.17 -17.73 -4.15
C VAL A 86 -12.97 -18.93 -3.66
N ASP A 87 -14.25 -18.99 -4.03
CA ASP A 87 -15.14 -20.13 -3.87
C ASP A 87 -15.63 -20.58 -5.25
N GLY A 88 -15.04 -21.66 -5.78
CA GLY A 88 -15.27 -22.11 -7.14
C GLY A 88 -14.82 -21.06 -8.18
N ASP A 89 -15.78 -20.50 -8.92
CA ASP A 89 -15.56 -19.46 -9.91
C ASP A 89 -15.87 -18.05 -9.40
N ARG A 90 -16.20 -17.91 -8.12
CA ARG A 90 -16.63 -16.65 -7.50
C ARG A 90 -15.58 -16.11 -6.54
N LEU A 91 -15.33 -14.82 -6.63
CA LEU A 91 -14.70 -14.08 -5.55
C LEU A 91 -15.77 -13.82 -4.49
N VAL A 92 -15.47 -14.17 -3.24
CA VAL A 92 -16.34 -13.92 -2.11
C VAL A 92 -15.69 -12.83 -1.26
N THR A 93 -16.30 -11.66 -1.22
CA THR A 93 -15.85 -10.58 -0.34
C THR A 93 -16.11 -10.95 1.12
N ARG A 94 -15.06 -10.85 1.94
CA ARG A 94 -15.21 -10.91 3.39
C ARG A 94 -15.45 -9.49 3.90
N ARG A 95 -16.64 -9.27 4.44
CA ARG A 95 -16.90 -8.07 5.24
C ARG A 95 -15.97 -8.09 6.44
N CYS A 96 -15.03 -7.15 6.45
CA CYS A 96 -14.15 -6.94 7.58
C CYS A 96 -15.03 -6.59 8.78
N ARG A 97 -14.99 -7.39 9.84
CA ARG A 97 -15.76 -7.08 11.05
C ARG A 97 -15.20 -5.79 11.63
N SER A 98 -15.96 -4.98 12.36
CA SER A 98 -15.34 -3.90 13.13
C SER A 98 -14.45 -4.52 14.22
N LEU A 99 -13.20 -4.88 13.91
CA LEU A 99 -12.24 -5.26 14.93
C LEU A 99 -11.99 -4.02 15.79
N ARG A 100 -11.84 -4.25 17.11
CA ARG A 100 -11.43 -3.18 18.01
C ARG A 100 -10.17 -2.52 17.45
N PRO A 101 -10.00 -1.20 17.63
CA PRO A 101 -8.76 -0.52 17.28
C PRO A 101 -7.58 -1.38 17.74
N VAL A 102 -6.70 -1.74 16.81
CA VAL A 102 -5.42 -2.32 17.21
C VAL A 102 -4.74 -1.18 17.95
N SER A 103 -4.58 -1.31 19.27
CA SER A 103 -3.73 -0.36 19.98
C SER A 103 -2.42 -0.34 19.19
N PRO A 104 -1.95 0.84 18.74
CA PRO A 104 -0.63 0.90 18.12
C PRO A 104 0.30 0.17 19.10
N VAL A 105 1.10 -0.76 18.58
CA VAL A 105 2.24 -1.28 19.35
C VAL A 105 2.96 -0.01 19.79
N SER A 106 2.87 0.30 21.08
CA SER A 106 3.51 1.51 21.58
C SER A 106 4.97 1.35 21.19
N ALA A 107 5.45 2.25 20.32
CA ALA A 107 6.87 2.38 20.05
C ALA A 107 7.54 2.30 21.42
N VAL A 108 8.43 1.31 21.59
CA VAL A 108 9.17 1.13 22.83
C VAL A 108 9.72 2.50 23.16
N ASP A 109 9.27 3.08 24.27
CA ASP A 109 9.67 4.41 24.71
C ASP A 109 11.20 4.42 24.77
N ALA A 110 11.83 4.94 23.72
CA ALA A 110 13.23 5.30 23.72
C ALA A 110 13.31 6.51 24.64
N THR A 111 13.30 6.25 25.94
CA THR A 111 13.46 7.24 27.00
C THR A 111 14.92 7.68 26.99
N GLY A 112 15.26 8.47 25.97
CA GLY A 112 16.41 9.36 26.02
C GLY A 112 16.14 10.43 27.10
N PRO A 113 17.10 10.72 27.98
CA PRO A 113 16.91 11.72 29.02
C PRO A 113 17.01 13.12 28.42
N GLY A 114 15.87 13.72 28.08
CA GLY A 114 15.77 15.17 27.87
C GLY A 114 15.13 15.58 26.55
N GLY A 115 13.82 15.77 26.56
CA GLY A 115 13.11 16.37 25.43
C GLY A 115 11.60 16.39 25.66
N THR A 116 11.09 17.46 26.24
CA THR A 116 9.66 17.72 26.32
C THR A 116 9.11 18.05 24.94
N THR A 117 8.33 17.15 24.35
CA THR A 117 7.45 17.49 23.24
C THR A 117 6.12 16.78 23.41
N ASP A 118 5.07 17.57 23.64
CA ASP A 118 3.67 17.19 23.48
C ASP A 118 3.43 16.80 22.01
N ALA A 119 3.64 15.54 21.67
CA ALA A 119 3.07 14.94 20.49
C ALA A 119 1.67 14.45 20.87
N GLY A 120 0.65 15.24 20.53
CA GLY A 120 -0.74 14.78 20.62
C GLY A 120 -0.91 13.53 19.76
N THR A 121 -0.94 12.36 20.40
CA THR A 121 -1.31 11.08 19.80
C THR A 121 -2.74 11.20 19.32
N THR A 122 -2.90 11.65 18.08
CA THR A 122 -4.17 11.54 17.37
C THR A 122 -4.36 10.05 17.12
N SER A 123 -5.15 9.43 17.98
CA SER A 123 -5.63 8.07 17.79
C SER A 123 -6.20 8.00 16.36
N PRO A 124 -5.63 7.18 15.45
CA PRO A 124 -6.13 7.11 14.09
C PRO A 124 -7.57 6.62 14.17
N ALA A 125 -8.52 7.51 13.90
CA ALA A 125 -9.89 7.14 13.71
C ALA A 125 -9.91 6.28 12.45
N PHE A 126 -9.95 4.96 12.64
CA PHE A 126 -10.11 4.00 11.55
C PHE A 126 -11.41 4.37 10.83
N ALA A 127 -11.31 4.74 9.55
CA ALA A 127 -12.49 4.85 8.72
C ALA A 127 -13.21 3.50 8.77
N ASP A 128 -14.49 3.52 9.12
CA ASP A 128 -15.32 2.34 9.24
C ASP A 128 -15.21 1.55 7.92
N CYS A 129 -14.65 0.35 7.98
CA CYS A 129 -14.43 -0.51 6.81
C CYS A 129 -15.75 -1.02 6.20
N ALA A 130 -16.89 -0.55 6.73
CA ALA A 130 -18.25 -0.87 6.31
C ALA A 130 -18.59 -0.33 4.91
N ASP A 131 -17.90 0.71 4.44
CA ASP A 131 -18.01 1.18 3.06
C ASP A 131 -17.12 0.33 2.15
N GLY A 132 -17.24 -1.00 2.29
CA GLY A 132 -16.74 -1.96 1.32
C GLY A 132 -17.30 -1.54 -0.03
N VAL A 133 -16.51 -0.78 -0.77
CA VAL A 133 -16.68 -0.62 -2.21
C VAL A 133 -16.91 -2.04 -2.70
N ASP A 134 -17.92 -2.24 -3.52
CA ASP A 134 -18.24 -3.51 -4.14
C ASP A 134 -17.09 -3.86 -5.09
N LEU A 135 -15.93 -4.18 -4.49
CA LEU A 135 -14.69 -4.50 -5.16
C LEU A 135 -14.94 -5.80 -5.90
N GLU A 136 -15.84 -6.66 -5.45
CA GLU A 136 -16.33 -7.81 -6.21
C GLU A 136 -17.02 -7.39 -7.50
N GLU A 137 -17.99 -6.47 -7.43
CA GLU A 137 -18.71 -5.94 -8.59
C GLU A 137 -17.83 -5.09 -9.51
N ARG A 138 -16.75 -4.51 -8.98
CA ARG A 138 -15.78 -3.68 -9.72
C ARG A 138 -14.56 -4.45 -10.20
N LEU A 139 -14.17 -5.54 -9.54
CA LEU A 139 -13.09 -6.45 -9.92
C LEU A 139 -13.58 -7.48 -10.95
N GLY A 140 -14.83 -7.92 -10.86
CA GLY A 140 -15.45 -8.87 -11.78
C GLY A 140 -15.46 -8.44 -13.25
N PRO A 141 -15.70 -7.15 -13.58
CA PRO A 141 -15.60 -6.62 -14.94
C PRO A 141 -14.19 -6.20 -15.38
N LEU A 142 -13.18 -6.25 -14.50
CA LEU A 142 -11.84 -5.84 -14.88
C LEU A 142 -11.35 -6.75 -16.00
N GLY A 143 -11.05 -6.16 -17.14
CA GLY A 143 -10.34 -6.81 -18.24
C GLY A 143 -8.92 -7.26 -17.90
N ASP A 144 -8.61 -7.43 -16.62
CA ASP A 144 -7.32 -7.85 -16.09
C ASP A 144 -7.48 -9.04 -15.12
N ARG A 145 -8.38 -9.95 -15.48
CA ARG A 145 -8.60 -11.23 -14.78
C ARG A 145 -7.29 -11.99 -14.61
N ASP A 146 -6.40 -11.92 -15.60
CA ASP A 146 -5.11 -12.61 -15.57
C ASP A 146 -4.17 -12.03 -14.49
N ALA A 147 -4.10 -10.71 -14.31
CA ALA A 147 -3.31 -10.12 -13.22
C ALA A 147 -3.89 -10.45 -11.85
N LEU A 148 -5.22 -10.51 -11.73
CA LEU A 148 -5.88 -10.90 -10.48
C LEU A 148 -5.63 -12.39 -10.17
N LEU A 149 -5.73 -13.26 -11.17
CA LEU A 149 -5.39 -14.69 -11.04
C LEU A 149 -3.91 -14.88 -10.67
N ALA A 150 -3.00 -14.13 -11.27
CA ALA A 150 -1.59 -14.19 -10.92
C ALA A 150 -1.33 -13.78 -9.47
N ALA A 151 -2.03 -12.74 -8.96
CA ALA A 151 -1.95 -12.36 -7.55
C ALA A 151 -2.54 -13.44 -6.63
N LEU A 152 -3.66 -14.04 -7.04
CA LEU A 152 -4.32 -15.12 -6.32
C LEU A 152 -3.47 -16.40 -6.24
N GLU A 153 -2.62 -16.69 -7.23
CA GLU A 153 -1.73 -17.86 -7.28
C GLU A 153 -0.43 -17.70 -6.46
N GLY A 154 -0.48 -16.91 -5.37
CA GLY A 154 0.68 -16.62 -4.53
C GLY A 154 1.52 -15.44 -5.00
N GLY A 155 1.08 -14.74 -6.05
CA GLY A 155 1.71 -13.53 -6.54
C GLY A 155 1.28 -12.27 -5.79
N SER A 156 1.70 -11.14 -6.35
CA SER A 156 1.23 -9.83 -5.91
C SER A 156 1.11 -8.86 -7.08
N LEU A 157 0.19 -7.92 -6.92
CA LEU A 157 -0.18 -6.94 -7.90
C LEU A 157 0.09 -5.55 -7.32
N LEU A 158 0.59 -4.66 -8.18
CA LEU A 158 0.56 -3.22 -7.96
C LEU A 158 -0.06 -2.60 -9.22
N ALA A 159 -1.13 -1.84 -9.04
CA ALA A 159 -1.71 -1.03 -10.11
C ALA A 159 -1.74 0.46 -9.72
N ARG A 160 -1.53 1.33 -10.72
CA ARG A 160 -1.45 2.78 -10.62
C ARG A 160 -2.18 3.45 -11.78
N PRO A 161 -2.68 4.68 -11.62
CA PRO A 161 -3.19 5.47 -12.74
C PRO A 161 -2.17 5.55 -13.88
N GLY A 162 -2.60 5.17 -15.09
CA GLY A 162 -1.79 5.27 -16.31
C GLY A 162 -0.78 4.13 -16.55
N ASP A 163 -0.78 3.08 -15.73
CA ASP A 163 0.12 1.92 -15.94
C ASP A 163 -0.33 0.96 -17.06
N GLY A 164 -1.49 1.22 -17.67
CA GLY A 164 -2.08 0.43 -18.74
C GLY A 164 -2.91 -0.77 -18.27
N SER A 165 -2.95 -1.05 -16.97
CA SER A 165 -3.82 -2.07 -16.40
C SER A 165 -5.27 -1.59 -16.37
N GLY A 166 -6.23 -2.52 -16.47
CA GLY A 166 -7.65 -2.19 -16.23
C GLY A 166 -7.85 -1.59 -14.83
N LEU A 167 -7.03 -2.06 -13.88
CA LEU A 167 -6.94 -1.56 -12.51
C LEU A 167 -6.30 -0.17 -12.38
N GLY A 168 -5.61 0.34 -13.39
CA GLY A 168 -5.08 1.71 -13.35
C GLY A 168 -6.17 2.73 -13.67
N GLY A 169 -7.08 2.40 -14.58
CA GLY A 169 -8.06 3.33 -15.15
C GLY A 169 -9.13 3.84 -14.17
N TRP A 170 -9.58 2.99 -13.25
CA TRP A 170 -10.62 3.28 -12.25
C TRP A 170 -10.12 3.97 -10.97
N LEU A 171 -8.83 3.88 -10.62
CA LEU A 171 -8.31 4.45 -9.37
C LEU A 171 -8.57 5.97 -9.22
N PRO A 172 -8.41 6.81 -10.27
CA PRO A 172 -8.72 8.23 -10.18
C PRO A 172 -10.18 8.52 -9.86
N GLU A 173 -11.13 7.73 -10.38
CA GLU A 173 -12.57 7.89 -10.08
C GLU A 173 -12.89 7.67 -8.60
N LEU A 174 -12.07 6.88 -7.93
CA LEU A 174 -12.19 6.57 -6.50
C LEU A 174 -11.36 7.51 -5.63
N GLY A 175 -10.63 8.47 -6.22
CA GLY A 175 -9.69 9.34 -5.50
C GLY A 175 -8.50 8.58 -4.93
N LEU A 176 -8.06 7.52 -5.61
CA LEU A 176 -6.96 6.65 -5.22
C LEU A 176 -5.77 6.79 -6.17
N GLY A 177 -4.56 6.60 -5.65
CA GLY A 177 -3.30 6.65 -6.39
C GLY A 177 -2.70 5.28 -6.67
N ALA A 178 -3.02 4.26 -5.86
CA ALA A 178 -2.53 2.91 -6.10
C ALA A 178 -3.42 1.86 -5.44
N VAL A 179 -3.37 0.65 -5.97
CA VAL A 179 -3.81 -0.57 -5.27
C VAL A 179 -2.65 -1.56 -5.23
N VAL A 180 -2.42 -2.10 -4.04
CA VAL A 180 -1.46 -3.17 -3.79
C VAL A 180 -2.25 -4.38 -3.33
N ALA A 181 -2.05 -5.53 -3.97
CA ALA A 181 -2.69 -6.77 -3.57
C ALA A 181 -1.71 -7.92 -3.50
N ALA A 182 -1.95 -8.86 -2.60
CA ALA A 182 -1.20 -10.10 -2.47
C ALA A 182 -2.15 -11.24 -2.13
N GLY A 183 -1.95 -12.39 -2.76
CA GLY A 183 -2.78 -13.57 -2.55
C GLY A 183 -1.96 -14.81 -2.26
N GLY A 184 -2.66 -15.93 -2.10
CA GLY A 184 -2.06 -17.23 -1.86
C GLY A 184 -3.07 -18.27 -1.42
N TYR A 185 -2.57 -19.47 -1.12
CA TYR A 185 -3.38 -20.60 -0.67
C TYR A 185 -3.17 -20.84 0.82
N ASP A 186 -4.26 -21.12 1.53
CA ASP A 186 -4.15 -21.68 2.88
C ASP A 186 -3.96 -23.20 2.85
N HIS A 187 -3.77 -23.80 4.03
CA HIS A 187 -3.65 -25.24 4.23
C HIS A 187 -4.86 -26.07 3.75
N ASP A 188 -6.04 -25.47 3.60
CA ASP A 188 -7.24 -26.10 3.05
C ASP A 188 -7.35 -25.91 1.52
N ALA A 189 -6.27 -25.43 0.88
CA ALA A 189 -6.20 -25.06 -0.53
C ALA A 189 -7.21 -23.97 -0.93
N ARG A 190 -7.69 -23.17 0.01
CA ARG A 190 -8.53 -22.01 -0.31
C ARG A 190 -7.66 -20.87 -0.75
N GLN A 191 -8.06 -20.24 -1.85
CA GLN A 191 -7.36 -19.09 -2.40
C GLN A 191 -7.84 -17.81 -1.71
N TRP A 192 -6.90 -16.98 -1.30
CA TRP A 192 -7.14 -15.73 -0.61
C TRP A 192 -6.48 -14.57 -1.35
N LEU A 193 -7.06 -13.38 -1.22
CA LEU A 193 -6.51 -12.13 -1.75
C LEU A 193 -6.75 -11.01 -0.74
N VAL A 194 -5.69 -10.28 -0.42
CA VAL A 194 -5.72 -9.06 0.38
C VAL A 194 -5.34 -7.91 -0.51
N ALA A 195 -6.12 -6.83 -0.50
CA ALA A 195 -5.85 -5.62 -1.25
C ALA A 195 -5.90 -4.39 -0.34
N VAL A 196 -4.97 -3.47 -0.54
CA VAL A 196 -4.86 -2.19 0.18
C VAL A 196 -4.84 -1.08 -0.86
N LEU A 197 -5.72 -0.10 -0.70
CA LEU A 197 -5.96 0.97 -1.67
C LEU A 197 -5.49 2.30 -1.10
N MET A 198 -4.47 2.88 -1.72
CA MET A 198 -3.75 4.05 -1.22
C MET A 198 -4.12 5.30 -2.03
N ARG A 199 -4.08 6.47 -1.39
CA ARG A 199 -4.27 7.76 -2.08
C ARG A 199 -3.04 8.19 -2.88
N ASP A 200 -1.85 7.83 -2.40
CA ASP A 200 -0.60 8.14 -3.08
C ASP A 200 -0.14 6.95 -3.93
N SER A 201 0.47 7.25 -5.07
CA SER A 201 1.00 6.29 -6.04
C SER A 201 2.53 6.14 -5.95
N GLY A 202 3.17 6.85 -5.02
CA GLY A 202 4.63 7.01 -4.91
C GLY A 202 5.47 5.72 -4.83
N ALA A 203 6.78 5.90 -4.66
CA ALA A 203 7.76 4.81 -4.56
C ALA A 203 7.39 3.77 -3.49
N ASP A 204 6.73 4.24 -2.43
CA ASP A 204 6.22 3.47 -1.29
C ASP A 204 5.33 2.31 -1.71
N ALA A 205 4.61 2.40 -2.83
CA ALA A 205 3.68 1.35 -3.26
C ALA A 205 4.37 0.05 -3.67
N ALA A 206 5.59 0.11 -4.21
CA ALA A 206 6.35 -1.09 -4.57
C ALA A 206 6.89 -1.80 -3.32
N ILE A 207 7.34 -1.03 -2.35
CA ILE A 207 7.80 -1.51 -1.05
C ILE A 207 6.63 -2.10 -0.25
N ALA A 208 5.49 -1.39 -0.22
CA ALA A 208 4.24 -1.87 0.35
C ALA A 208 3.79 -3.19 -0.28
N ARG A 209 3.98 -3.38 -1.60
CA ARG A 209 3.70 -4.67 -2.26
C ARG A 209 4.54 -5.81 -1.72
N LEU A 210 5.85 -5.60 -1.56
CA LEU A 210 6.74 -6.62 -1.01
C LEU A 210 6.36 -6.95 0.44
N ALA A 211 6.13 -5.92 1.26
CA ALA A 211 5.71 -6.08 2.65
C ALA A 211 4.36 -6.81 2.76
N LEU A 212 3.35 -6.41 1.97
CA LEU A 212 2.04 -7.06 1.97
C LEU A 212 2.17 -8.54 1.59
N THR A 213 2.96 -8.84 0.56
CA THR A 213 3.18 -10.22 0.11
C THR A 213 3.74 -11.06 1.25
N SER A 214 4.81 -10.59 1.90
CA SER A 214 5.44 -11.30 3.02
C SER A 214 4.48 -11.52 4.19
N LEU A 215 3.70 -10.51 4.56
CA LEU A 215 2.72 -10.60 5.65
C LEU A 215 1.57 -11.55 5.32
N VAL A 216 1.06 -11.53 4.09
CA VAL A 216 0.03 -12.47 3.63
C VAL A 216 0.56 -13.90 3.64
N GLN A 217 1.78 -14.15 3.11
CA GLN A 217 2.37 -15.48 3.15
C GLN A 217 2.62 -15.96 4.59
N ALA A 218 3.07 -15.08 5.49
CA ALA A 218 3.21 -15.41 6.91
C ALA A 218 1.86 -15.79 7.53
N ALA A 219 0.82 -14.99 7.29
CA ALA A 219 -0.53 -15.25 7.78
C ALA A 219 -1.11 -16.58 7.25
N LEU A 220 -0.85 -16.94 5.99
CA LEU A 220 -1.29 -18.20 5.39
C LEU A 220 -0.49 -19.41 5.88
N ALA A 221 0.80 -19.23 6.16
CA ALA A 221 1.71 -20.32 6.55
C ALA A 221 1.56 -20.74 8.02
N MET A 222 0.98 -19.91 8.91
CA MET A 222 0.88 -20.31 10.32
C MET A 222 -0.07 -21.50 10.46
N PRO A 223 0.35 -22.56 11.18
CA PRO A 223 -0.45 -23.76 11.33
C PRO A 223 -1.76 -23.44 12.03
N VAL A 224 -2.88 -23.89 11.46
CA VAL A 224 -4.13 -23.87 12.18
C VAL A 224 -3.96 -24.80 13.37
N SER A 225 -4.05 -24.26 14.58
CA SER A 225 -4.07 -25.05 15.79
C SER A 225 -5.21 -26.05 15.64
N ALA A 226 -4.86 -27.32 15.36
CA ALA A 226 -5.82 -28.37 15.16
C ALA A 226 -6.74 -28.36 16.37
N HIS A 227 -7.96 -27.86 16.20
CA HIS A 227 -8.97 -27.91 17.25
C HIS A 227 -9.06 -29.39 17.60
N ARG A 228 -8.56 -29.75 18.79
CA ARG A 228 -8.77 -31.07 19.36
C ARG A 228 -10.28 -31.25 19.42
N ARG A 229 -10.81 -31.98 18.46
CA ARG A 229 -12.21 -32.40 18.44
C ARG A 229 -12.46 -33.36 19.59
#